data_AF-A0A6B2DW27-F1
#
_entry.id   AF-A0A6B2DW27-F1
#
_cell.length_a   1.000
_cell.length_b   1.000
_cell.length_c   1.000
_cell.angle_alpha   90.00
_cell.angle_beta   90.00
_cell.angle_gamma   90.00
#
_symmetry.space_group_name_H-M   'P 1'
#
loop_
_entity.id
_entity.type
_entity.pdbx_description
1 polymer ?
#
loop_
_entity_poly.entity_id
_entity_poly.type
_entity_poly.pdbx_seq_one_letter_code
_entity_poly.pdbx_strand_id
1 'polypeptide(L)'
;MLEEIDWGSLTHAYGPATDTPGHLAALTSADVDAQNAALDHLDAAVLHQGFPESATAPATRVVVRLLAQGSVSPRIRAALVEFVGWVAEATARSAGSAHFADHVVPLRQAITDAYPVVAGFLDDADPALRKQAVQAAVLCARTPELADRRAALADRLRRWAADPAEDRAQWVRRLGELGVDTGPYLADPDHDVRVCAALAPCVADHATATRTVIAALSDYGAADPRHYTLSELVAAALARAEDFELLAGPARTIIRHADWTGFDTTWGPLLLAAFNTPYDDRAELSATQRDILAAAVANDRLWDRRSGDSLLVFRRAGLPFDRAACARIAG
;
A
#
# COMPACT_ATOMS: atom_id res chain seq x y z
N MET A 1 -21.60 3.94 25.06
CA MET A 1 -20.60 4.34 24.06
C MET A 1 -21.19 4.59 22.69
N LEU A 2 -21.82 3.60 22.01
CA LEU A 2 -22.51 3.88 20.74
C LEU A 2 -23.58 4.97 20.89
N GLU A 3 -24.40 4.86 21.93
CA GLU A 3 -25.47 5.83 22.26
C GLU A 3 -24.97 7.14 22.90
N GLU A 4 -23.68 7.20 23.28
CA GLU A 4 -23.09 8.40 23.91
C GLU A 4 -22.50 9.38 22.87
N ILE A 5 -22.33 8.93 21.63
CA ILE A 5 -21.74 9.70 20.54
C ILE A 5 -22.88 10.30 19.72
N ASP A 6 -22.85 11.62 19.48
CA ASP A 6 -23.79 12.28 18.57
C ASP A 6 -23.38 12.05 17.11
N TRP A 7 -23.70 10.87 16.59
CA TRP A 7 -23.39 10.47 15.21
C TRP A 7 -24.05 11.35 14.14
N GLY A 8 -25.14 12.04 14.47
CA GLY A 8 -25.81 12.96 13.56
C GLY A 8 -24.98 14.23 13.29
N SER A 9 -24.11 14.60 14.24
CA SER A 9 -23.15 15.70 14.08
C SER A 9 -21.87 15.30 13.34
N LEU A 10 -21.64 14.00 13.13
CA LEU A 10 -20.45 13.46 12.49
C LEU A 10 -20.74 13.11 11.02
N THR A 11 -19.68 13.04 10.23
CA THR A 11 -19.68 12.73 8.81
C THR A 11 -18.81 11.52 8.52
N HIS A 12 -19.22 10.79 7.49
CA HIS A 12 -18.40 9.84 6.74
C HIS A 12 -18.45 10.23 5.25
N ALA A 13 -17.81 9.49 4.34
CA ALA A 13 -17.68 9.89 2.93
C ALA A 13 -19.00 10.16 2.18
N TYR A 14 -20.11 9.58 2.63
CA TYR A 14 -21.43 9.74 2.00
C TYR A 14 -22.38 10.70 2.73
N GLY A 15 -21.90 11.50 3.68
CA GLY A 15 -22.71 12.47 4.44
C GLY A 15 -22.78 12.17 5.95
N PRO A 16 -23.88 12.56 6.64
CA PRO A 16 -24.03 12.36 8.08
C PRO A 16 -23.95 10.87 8.48
N ALA A 17 -23.19 10.56 9.52
CA ALA A 17 -22.87 9.20 9.95
C ALA A 17 -23.98 8.50 10.77
N THR A 18 -25.24 8.82 10.52
CA THR A 18 -26.40 8.36 11.33
C THR A 18 -26.65 6.84 11.26
N ASP A 19 -26.18 6.19 10.21
CA ASP A 19 -26.27 4.74 9.96
C ASP A 19 -25.10 3.95 10.59
N THR A 20 -23.96 4.59 10.78
CA THR A 20 -22.71 4.02 11.29
C THR A 20 -22.89 3.25 12.61
N PRO A 21 -23.69 3.69 13.59
CA PRO A 21 -23.94 2.94 14.82
C PRO A 21 -24.56 1.56 14.58
N GLY A 22 -25.45 1.45 13.59
CA GLY A 22 -26.09 0.19 13.23
C GLY A 22 -25.07 -0.81 12.67
N HIS A 23 -24.19 -0.35 11.78
CA HIS A 23 -23.10 -1.15 11.25
C HIS A 23 -22.12 -1.58 12.35
N LEU A 24 -21.72 -0.67 13.25
CA LEU A 24 -20.83 -1.00 14.36
C LEU A 24 -21.44 -2.03 15.32
N ALA A 25 -22.75 -1.97 15.58
CA ALA A 25 -23.45 -2.98 16.38
C ALA A 25 -23.50 -4.34 15.66
N ALA A 26 -23.63 -4.35 14.34
CA ALA A 26 -23.68 -5.58 13.55
C ALA A 26 -22.35 -6.37 13.54
N LEU A 27 -21.22 -5.77 13.92
CA LEU A 27 -19.93 -6.47 14.06
C LEU A 27 -19.96 -7.63 15.07
N THR A 28 -20.84 -7.60 16.06
CA THR A 28 -21.02 -8.68 17.06
C THR A 28 -22.22 -9.58 16.75
N SER A 29 -22.93 -9.34 15.64
CA SER A 29 -24.07 -10.15 15.22
C SER A 29 -23.64 -11.59 14.90
N ALA A 30 -24.59 -12.53 15.00
CA ALA A 30 -24.41 -13.89 14.45
C ALA A 30 -24.63 -13.95 12.93
N ASP A 31 -25.24 -12.91 12.36
CA ASP A 31 -25.49 -12.78 10.92
C ASP A 31 -24.22 -12.38 10.18
N VAL A 32 -23.73 -13.27 9.31
CA VAL A 32 -22.51 -13.10 8.52
C VAL A 32 -22.65 -11.99 7.48
N ASP A 33 -23.84 -11.84 6.88
CA ASP A 33 -24.09 -10.80 5.88
C ASP A 33 -24.13 -9.43 6.54
N ALA A 34 -24.75 -9.33 7.72
CA ALA A 34 -24.71 -8.11 8.53
C ALA A 34 -23.28 -7.73 8.95
N GLN A 35 -22.46 -8.72 9.32
CA GLN A 35 -21.05 -8.50 9.63
C GLN A 35 -20.26 -8.02 8.40
N ASN A 36 -20.49 -8.60 7.21
CA ASN A 36 -19.81 -8.19 5.99
C ASN A 36 -20.20 -6.77 5.60
N ALA A 37 -21.50 -6.44 5.63
CA ALA A 37 -21.97 -5.07 5.41
C ALA A 37 -21.38 -4.08 6.43
N ALA A 38 -21.11 -4.50 7.67
CA ALA A 38 -20.45 -3.67 8.66
C ALA A 38 -18.95 -3.43 8.34
N LEU A 39 -18.23 -4.45 7.89
CA LEU A 39 -16.84 -4.30 7.45
C LEU A 39 -16.75 -3.43 6.19
N ASP A 40 -17.64 -3.65 5.23
CA ASP A 40 -17.74 -2.84 4.01
C ASP A 40 -18.04 -1.37 4.35
N HIS A 41 -18.87 -1.10 5.36
CA HIS A 41 -19.14 0.26 5.83
C HIS A 41 -17.90 0.93 6.44
N LEU A 42 -17.10 0.18 7.23
CA LEU A 42 -15.85 0.69 7.78
C LEU A 42 -14.86 1.10 6.67
N ASP A 43 -14.76 0.31 5.62
CA ASP A 43 -13.86 0.56 4.49
C ASP A 43 -14.40 1.64 3.53
N ALA A 44 -15.63 1.47 3.04
CA ALA A 44 -16.18 2.29 1.97
C ALA A 44 -16.70 3.65 2.45
N ALA A 45 -17.18 3.77 3.69
CA ALA A 45 -17.76 5.00 4.21
C ALA A 45 -16.86 5.68 5.25
N VAL A 46 -16.46 4.94 6.29
CA VAL A 46 -15.75 5.51 7.46
C VAL A 46 -14.30 5.86 7.15
N LEU A 47 -13.61 5.09 6.31
CA LEU A 47 -12.21 5.31 5.92
C LEU A 47 -12.04 5.27 4.40
N HIS A 48 -12.99 5.88 3.68
CA HIS A 48 -13.10 5.83 2.22
C HIS A 48 -11.77 6.11 1.50
N GLN A 49 -11.20 5.08 0.86
CA GLN A 49 -9.90 5.17 0.15
C GLN A 49 -8.77 5.73 1.02
N GLY A 50 -8.83 5.43 2.32
CA GLY A 50 -7.89 5.90 3.33
C GLY A 50 -8.07 7.36 3.74
N PHE A 51 -9.09 8.07 3.26
CA PHE A 51 -9.35 9.46 3.64
C PHE A 51 -10.29 9.49 4.86
N PRO A 52 -9.83 9.96 6.02
CA PRO A 52 -10.63 9.97 7.23
C PRO A 52 -11.59 11.16 7.26
N GLU A 53 -12.71 10.97 7.96
CA GLU A 53 -13.75 11.95 8.22
C GLU A 53 -13.99 12.06 9.74
N SER A 54 -14.89 12.96 10.17
CA SER A 54 -15.14 13.20 11.59
C SER A 54 -15.65 11.96 12.35
N ALA A 55 -16.33 11.01 11.68
CA ALA A 55 -16.76 9.74 12.27
C ALA A 55 -15.64 8.70 12.44
N THR A 56 -14.49 8.84 11.77
CA THR A 56 -13.43 7.82 11.76
C THR A 56 -12.84 7.58 13.15
N ALA A 57 -12.51 8.64 13.89
CA ALA A 57 -11.93 8.49 15.22
C ALA A 57 -12.93 7.87 16.25
N PRO A 58 -14.19 8.33 16.33
CA PRO A 58 -15.21 7.67 17.16
C PRO A 58 -15.47 6.20 16.80
N ALA A 59 -15.58 5.87 15.50
CA ALA A 59 -15.74 4.49 15.05
C ALA A 59 -14.54 3.61 15.44
N THR A 60 -13.32 4.13 15.29
CA THR A 60 -12.09 3.45 15.71
C THR A 60 -12.10 3.12 17.21
N ARG A 61 -12.56 4.04 18.06
CA ARG A 61 -12.68 3.78 19.51
C ARG A 61 -13.69 2.66 19.81
N VAL A 62 -14.79 2.57 19.05
CA VAL A 62 -15.74 1.45 19.14
C VAL A 62 -15.09 0.14 18.75
N VAL A 63 -14.40 0.10 17.62
CA VAL A 63 -13.66 -1.08 17.15
C VAL A 63 -12.64 -1.54 18.20
N VAL A 64 -11.83 -0.64 18.74
CA VAL A 64 -10.82 -0.94 19.76
C VAL A 64 -11.45 -1.52 21.03
N ARG A 65 -12.61 -1.00 21.45
CA ARG A 65 -13.34 -1.54 22.61
C ARG A 65 -13.84 -2.97 22.34
N LEU A 66 -14.37 -3.24 21.15
CA LEU A 66 -14.81 -4.58 20.76
C LEU A 66 -13.65 -5.59 20.76
N LEU A 67 -12.49 -5.16 20.24
CA LEU A 67 -11.25 -5.94 20.29
C LEU A 67 -10.81 -6.23 21.73
N ALA A 68 -10.77 -5.21 22.58
CA ALA A 68 -10.35 -5.33 23.98
C ALA A 68 -11.29 -6.24 24.80
N GLN A 69 -12.60 -6.23 24.50
CA GLN A 69 -13.59 -7.08 25.16
C GLN A 69 -13.63 -8.50 24.61
N GLY A 70 -12.96 -8.75 23.48
CA GLY A 70 -12.97 -10.05 22.80
C GLY A 70 -14.35 -10.46 22.30
N SER A 71 -15.28 -9.53 22.11
CA SER A 71 -16.71 -9.78 21.83
C SER A 71 -17.03 -10.13 20.37
N VAL A 72 -16.01 -10.21 19.52
CA VAL A 72 -16.13 -10.50 18.09
C VAL A 72 -15.53 -11.86 17.74
N SER A 73 -16.05 -12.49 16.69
CA SER A 73 -15.51 -13.74 16.16
C SER A 73 -14.06 -13.57 15.69
N PRO A 74 -13.25 -14.64 15.61
CA PRO A 74 -11.87 -14.55 15.13
C PRO A 74 -11.73 -13.89 13.75
N ARG A 75 -12.66 -14.17 12.82
CA ARG A 75 -12.71 -13.56 11.49
C ARG A 75 -12.84 -12.03 11.57
N ILE A 76 -13.81 -11.56 12.36
CA ILE A 76 -14.05 -10.12 12.54
C ILE A 76 -12.89 -9.48 13.28
N ARG A 77 -12.32 -10.15 14.28
CA ARG A 77 -11.14 -9.68 15.01
C ARG A 77 -9.97 -9.36 14.09
N ALA A 78 -9.64 -10.25 13.17
CA ALA A 78 -8.55 -10.01 12.21
C ALA A 78 -8.81 -8.78 11.34
N ALA A 79 -10.03 -8.65 10.79
CA ALA A 79 -10.42 -7.49 9.98
C ALA A 79 -10.41 -6.17 10.78
N LEU A 80 -10.82 -6.21 12.05
CA LEU A 80 -10.81 -5.03 12.92
C LEU A 80 -9.39 -4.60 13.33
N VAL A 81 -8.47 -5.53 13.53
CA VAL A 81 -7.04 -5.21 13.77
C VAL A 81 -6.43 -4.57 12.53
N GLU A 82 -6.73 -5.11 11.34
CA GLU A 82 -6.30 -4.54 10.06
C GLU A 82 -6.85 -3.12 9.85
N PHE A 83 -8.15 -2.91 10.11
CA PHE A 83 -8.79 -1.59 10.04
C PHE A 83 -8.08 -0.56 10.93
N VAL A 84 -7.70 -0.91 12.17
CA VAL A 84 -6.92 -0.01 13.04
C VAL A 84 -5.58 0.37 12.40
N GLY A 85 -4.93 -0.56 11.72
CA GLY A 85 -3.73 -0.31 10.94
C GLY A 85 -3.96 0.71 9.82
N TRP A 86 -5.04 0.55 9.04
CA TRP A 86 -5.40 1.50 7.98
C TRP A 86 -5.71 2.89 8.53
N VAL A 87 -6.40 2.99 9.67
CA VAL A 87 -6.63 4.29 10.33
C VAL A 87 -5.30 4.93 10.75
N ALA A 88 -4.34 4.15 11.27
CA ALA A 88 -3.02 4.66 11.64
C ALA A 88 -2.25 5.18 10.42
N GLU A 89 -2.30 4.46 9.30
CA GLU A 89 -1.71 4.90 8.03
C GLU A 89 -2.35 6.18 7.50
N ALA A 90 -3.69 6.22 7.46
CA ALA A 90 -4.46 7.40 7.07
C ALA A 90 -4.12 8.62 7.94
N THR A 91 -3.95 8.41 9.24
CA THR A 91 -3.55 9.45 10.21
C THR A 91 -2.15 9.99 9.88
N ALA A 92 -1.19 9.11 9.60
CA ALA A 92 0.17 9.50 9.23
C ALA A 92 0.21 10.26 7.90
N ARG A 93 -0.56 9.82 6.89
CA ARG A 93 -0.66 10.47 5.57
C ARG A 93 -1.36 11.82 5.62
N SER A 94 -2.35 11.96 6.50
CA SER A 94 -3.12 13.20 6.69
C SER A 94 -2.36 14.25 7.50
N ALA A 95 -1.31 13.84 8.22
CA ALA A 95 -0.50 14.74 9.04
C ALA A 95 0.16 15.83 8.18
N GLY A 96 -0.07 17.11 8.55
CA GLY A 96 0.46 18.26 7.83
C GLY A 96 -0.43 18.78 6.69
N SER A 97 -1.54 18.08 6.38
CA SER A 97 -2.56 18.60 5.47
C SER A 97 -3.50 19.56 6.20
N ALA A 98 -3.66 20.78 5.67
CA ALA A 98 -4.63 21.75 6.20
C ALA A 98 -6.08 21.24 6.09
N HIS A 99 -6.38 20.42 5.07
CA HIS A 99 -7.71 19.86 4.86
C HIS A 99 -8.13 18.88 5.96
N PHE A 100 -7.18 18.12 6.52
CA PHE A 100 -7.46 17.11 7.54
C PHE A 100 -7.13 17.58 8.98
N ALA A 101 -6.80 18.86 9.18
CA ALA A 101 -6.26 19.37 10.44
C ALA A 101 -7.16 19.05 11.64
N ASP A 102 -8.48 19.19 11.47
CA ASP A 102 -9.47 18.94 12.53
C ASP A 102 -9.65 17.45 12.86
N HIS A 103 -9.25 16.55 11.95
CA HIS A 103 -9.35 15.10 12.14
C HIS A 103 -8.08 14.50 12.75
N VAL A 104 -6.91 15.08 12.49
CA VAL A 104 -5.61 14.49 12.87
C VAL A 104 -5.47 14.30 14.38
N VAL A 105 -5.85 15.30 15.20
CA VAL A 105 -5.70 15.20 16.67
C VAL A 105 -6.60 14.10 17.26
N PRO A 106 -7.91 14.05 16.98
CA PRO A 106 -8.77 12.95 17.42
C PRO A 106 -8.29 11.57 16.97
N LEU A 107 -7.78 11.45 15.74
CA LEU A 107 -7.26 10.21 15.20
C LEU A 107 -6.00 9.74 15.92
N ARG A 108 -5.02 10.63 16.15
CA ARG A 108 -3.80 10.29 16.90
C ARG A 108 -4.11 9.79 18.30
N GLN A 109 -5.09 10.41 18.97
CA GLN A 109 -5.54 9.93 20.27
C GLN A 109 -6.16 8.53 20.16
N ALA A 110 -7.05 8.30 19.20
CA ALA A 110 -7.64 6.97 18.98
C ALA A 110 -6.58 5.90 18.69
N ILE A 111 -5.55 6.21 17.90
CA ILE A 111 -4.42 5.31 17.62
C ILE A 111 -3.56 5.04 18.85
N THR A 112 -3.31 6.07 19.66
CA THR A 112 -2.57 5.93 20.92
C THR A 112 -3.30 5.00 21.89
N ASP A 113 -4.62 5.19 22.02
CA ASP A 113 -5.49 4.35 22.85
C ASP A 113 -5.62 2.91 22.29
N ALA A 114 -5.56 2.76 20.97
CA ALA A 114 -5.62 1.46 20.29
C ALA A 114 -4.37 0.60 20.50
N TYR A 115 -3.19 1.24 20.62
CA TYR A 115 -1.91 0.54 20.57
C TYR A 115 -1.78 -0.60 21.59
N PRO A 116 -2.13 -0.45 22.89
CA PRO A 116 -2.03 -1.55 23.84
C PRO A 116 -2.90 -2.77 23.47
N VAL A 117 -4.06 -2.53 22.86
CA VAL A 117 -4.97 -3.59 22.41
C VAL A 117 -4.37 -4.33 21.22
N VAL A 118 -3.88 -3.59 20.21
CA VAL A 118 -3.19 -4.17 19.05
C VAL A 118 -1.94 -4.95 19.49
N ALA A 119 -1.14 -4.37 20.40
CA ALA A 119 0.07 -4.99 20.90
C ALA A 119 -0.19 -6.31 21.63
N GLY A 120 -1.39 -6.49 22.21
CA GLY A 120 -1.83 -7.74 22.82
C GLY A 120 -1.92 -8.92 21.85
N PHE A 121 -2.03 -8.67 20.54
CA PHE A 121 -2.11 -9.70 19.50
C PHE A 121 -0.77 -10.02 18.82
N LEU A 122 0.35 -9.40 19.25
CA LEU A 122 1.67 -9.64 18.64
C LEU A 122 2.24 -11.05 18.89
N ASP A 123 1.65 -11.77 19.84
CA ASP A 123 2.00 -13.15 20.21
C ASP A 123 0.85 -14.13 19.99
N ASP A 124 -0.14 -13.74 19.18
CA ASP A 124 -1.28 -14.61 18.93
C ASP A 124 -0.81 -15.91 18.25
N ALA A 125 -1.46 -17.01 18.64
CA ALA A 125 -1.17 -18.33 18.11
C ALA A 125 -1.63 -18.48 16.66
N ASP A 126 -2.62 -17.69 16.23
CA ASP A 126 -3.01 -17.56 14.84
C ASP A 126 -1.99 -16.68 14.08
N PRO A 127 -1.19 -17.27 13.15
CA PRO A 127 -0.19 -16.52 12.40
C PRO A 127 -0.77 -15.39 11.56
N ALA A 128 -2.02 -15.53 11.08
CA ALA A 128 -2.67 -14.50 10.27
C ALA A 128 -3.02 -13.28 11.10
N LEU A 129 -3.60 -13.48 12.29
CA LEU A 129 -3.88 -12.40 13.23
C LEU A 129 -2.59 -11.75 13.74
N ARG A 130 -1.57 -12.55 14.06
CA ARG A 130 -0.25 -12.04 14.46
C ARG A 130 0.36 -11.14 13.39
N LYS A 131 0.29 -11.54 12.12
CA LYS A 131 0.72 -10.73 10.96
C LYS A 131 0.00 -9.39 10.91
N GLN A 132 -1.33 -9.39 11.03
CA GLN A 132 -2.12 -8.16 11.01
C GLN A 132 -1.83 -7.26 12.20
N ALA A 133 -1.66 -7.83 13.40
CA ALA A 133 -1.31 -7.10 14.61
C ALA A 133 0.06 -6.42 14.49
N VAL A 134 1.05 -7.11 13.92
CA VAL A 134 2.37 -6.53 13.68
C VAL A 134 2.28 -5.37 12.69
N GLN A 135 1.56 -5.53 11.59
CA GLN A 135 1.36 -4.46 10.61
C GLN A 135 0.67 -3.24 11.23
N ALA A 136 -0.43 -3.45 11.97
CA ALA A 136 -1.11 -2.37 12.67
C ALA A 136 -0.20 -1.70 13.72
N ALA A 137 0.56 -2.46 14.52
CA ALA A 137 1.46 -1.91 15.52
C ALA A 137 2.58 -1.06 14.90
N VAL A 138 3.15 -1.50 13.77
CA VAL A 138 4.15 -0.74 13.00
C VAL A 138 3.57 0.58 12.50
N LEU A 139 2.37 0.55 11.92
CA LEU A 139 1.69 1.75 11.44
C LEU A 139 1.32 2.69 12.59
N CYS A 140 0.82 2.19 13.72
CA CYS A 140 0.57 2.97 14.92
C CYS A 140 1.85 3.66 15.41
N ALA A 141 2.97 2.94 15.45
CA ALA A 141 4.27 3.46 15.91
C ALA A 141 4.86 4.56 15.00
N ARG A 142 4.31 4.79 13.79
CA ARG A 142 4.66 5.95 12.95
C ARG A 142 4.15 7.27 13.55
N THR A 143 3.14 7.21 14.42
CA THR A 143 2.57 8.35 15.15
C THR A 143 3.59 8.86 16.19
N PRO A 144 3.83 10.18 16.30
CA PRO A 144 4.84 10.73 17.22
C PRO A 144 4.69 10.27 18.68
N GLU A 145 3.45 10.16 19.15
CA GLU A 145 3.06 9.76 20.50
C GLU A 145 3.49 8.32 20.86
N LEU A 146 3.77 7.49 19.87
CA LEU A 146 4.18 6.09 20.02
C LEU A 146 5.62 5.83 19.53
N ALA A 147 6.43 6.88 19.36
CA ALA A 147 7.80 6.76 18.89
C ALA A 147 8.68 5.90 19.82
N ASP A 148 8.42 5.92 21.13
CA ASP A 148 9.11 5.11 22.14
C ASP A 148 8.89 3.60 21.95
N ARG A 149 7.82 3.20 21.26
CA ARG A 149 7.48 1.80 20.98
C ARG A 149 8.29 1.18 19.84
N ARG A 150 8.88 2.01 18.97
CA ARG A 150 9.60 1.54 17.78
C ARG A 150 10.76 0.61 18.13
N ALA A 151 11.53 0.92 19.17
CA ALA A 151 12.69 0.12 19.56
C ALA A 151 12.30 -1.31 19.97
N ALA A 152 11.29 -1.43 20.83
CA ALA A 152 10.79 -2.74 21.28
C ALA A 152 10.19 -3.56 20.13
N LEU A 153 9.44 -2.92 19.22
CA LEU A 153 8.93 -3.58 18.02
C LEU A 153 10.07 -4.03 17.09
N ALA A 154 11.08 -3.20 16.88
CA ALA A 154 12.24 -3.55 16.07
C ALA A 154 13.01 -4.76 16.63
N ASP A 155 13.25 -4.81 17.94
CA ASP A 155 13.94 -5.95 18.56
C ASP A 155 13.15 -7.24 18.42
N ARG A 156 11.82 -7.15 18.49
CA ARG A 156 10.93 -8.28 18.24
C ARG A 156 11.03 -8.77 16.79
N LEU A 157 10.90 -7.86 15.83
CA LEU A 157 10.98 -8.17 14.40
C LEU A 157 12.34 -8.74 14.00
N ARG A 158 13.44 -8.25 14.58
CA ARG A 158 14.79 -8.81 14.34
C ARG A 158 14.90 -10.26 14.78
N ARG A 159 14.31 -10.62 15.94
CA ARG A 159 14.30 -12.01 16.41
C ARG A 159 13.55 -12.93 15.44
N TRP A 160 12.38 -12.52 14.95
CA TRP A 160 11.65 -13.32 13.97
C TRP A 160 12.31 -13.34 12.60
N ALA A 161 12.93 -12.24 12.16
CA ALA A 161 13.71 -12.20 10.91
C ALA A 161 14.95 -13.11 10.94
N ALA A 162 15.44 -13.47 12.13
CA ALA A 162 16.56 -14.40 12.32
C ALA A 162 16.11 -15.86 12.42
N ASP A 163 14.82 -16.15 12.60
CA ASP A 163 14.29 -17.50 12.76
C ASP A 163 13.92 -18.10 11.38
N PRO A 164 14.54 -19.21 10.94
CA PRO A 164 14.20 -19.86 9.68
C PRO A 164 12.81 -20.52 9.67
N ALA A 165 12.15 -20.68 10.82
CA ALA A 165 10.77 -21.18 10.90
C ALA A 165 9.72 -20.08 10.65
N GLU A 166 10.14 -18.81 10.63
CA GLU A 166 9.29 -17.63 10.45
C GLU A 166 9.28 -17.15 9.00
N ASP A 167 8.28 -16.33 8.66
CA ASP A 167 8.28 -15.57 7.39
C ASP A 167 9.25 -14.38 7.49
N ARG A 168 10.53 -14.66 7.29
CA ARG A 168 11.63 -13.70 7.48
C ARG A 168 11.48 -12.47 6.59
N ALA A 169 11.09 -12.64 5.33
CA ALA A 169 10.93 -11.56 4.36
C ALA A 169 9.88 -10.56 4.83
N GLN A 170 8.75 -11.07 5.35
CA GLN A 170 7.73 -10.23 5.96
C GLN A 170 8.28 -9.40 7.13
N TRP A 171 9.08 -9.97 8.03
CA TRP A 171 9.58 -9.23 9.19
C TRP A 171 10.63 -8.18 8.83
N VAL A 172 11.50 -8.49 7.85
CA VAL A 172 12.45 -7.52 7.30
C VAL A 172 11.73 -6.35 6.62
N ARG A 173 10.62 -6.62 5.92
CA ARG A 173 9.78 -5.56 5.36
C ARG A 173 9.27 -4.59 6.44
N ARG A 174 8.77 -5.14 7.55
CA ARG A 174 8.27 -4.34 8.68
C ARG A 174 9.38 -3.57 9.41
N LEU A 175 10.61 -4.10 9.47
CA LEU A 175 11.78 -3.37 9.97
C LEU A 175 12.05 -2.11 9.13
N GLY A 176 12.02 -2.24 7.81
CA GLY A 176 12.19 -1.11 6.89
C GLY A 176 11.13 -0.02 7.08
N GLU A 177 9.87 -0.40 7.28
CA GLU A 177 8.76 0.52 7.53
C GLU A 177 8.86 1.25 8.88
N LEU A 178 9.51 0.64 9.88
CA LEU A 178 9.87 1.30 11.15
C LEU A 178 11.07 2.25 11.03
N GLY A 179 11.74 2.29 9.87
CA GLY A 179 12.95 3.06 9.64
C GLY A 179 14.21 2.42 10.22
N VAL A 180 14.19 1.12 10.49
CA VAL A 180 15.39 0.37 10.90
C VAL A 180 16.30 0.18 9.70
N ASP A 181 17.62 0.28 9.89
CA ASP A 181 18.59 -0.08 8.85
C ASP A 181 18.44 -1.55 8.44
N THR A 182 18.06 -1.76 7.18
CA THR A 182 17.89 -3.08 6.56
C THR A 182 19.09 -3.50 5.71
N GLY A 183 20.15 -2.68 5.64
CA GLY A 183 21.37 -2.96 4.88
C GLY A 183 21.98 -4.35 5.11
N PRO A 184 22.05 -4.86 6.36
CA PRO A 184 22.56 -6.20 6.64
C PRO A 184 21.81 -7.35 5.93
N TYR A 185 20.54 -7.15 5.56
CA TYR A 185 19.70 -8.14 4.89
C TYR A 185 19.84 -8.13 3.35
N LEU A 186 20.56 -7.16 2.77
CA LEU A 186 20.76 -7.09 1.31
C LEU A 186 21.62 -8.25 0.76
N ALA A 187 22.37 -8.93 1.63
CA ALA A 187 23.19 -10.08 1.28
C ALA A 187 22.59 -11.42 1.76
N ASP A 188 21.32 -11.44 2.21
CA ASP A 188 20.66 -12.66 2.68
C ASP A 188 20.59 -13.71 1.56
N PRO A 189 20.72 -15.02 1.84
CA PRO A 189 20.54 -16.06 0.82
C PRO A 189 19.12 -16.10 0.24
N ASP A 190 18.11 -15.72 1.01
CA ASP A 190 16.71 -15.71 0.58
C ASP A 190 16.41 -14.51 -0.35
N HIS A 191 15.75 -14.77 -1.48
CA HIS A 191 15.42 -13.73 -2.45
C HIS A 191 14.46 -12.68 -1.90
N ASP A 192 13.36 -13.09 -1.28
CA ASP A 192 12.33 -12.18 -0.81
C ASP A 192 12.83 -11.36 0.38
N VAL A 193 13.70 -11.93 1.22
CA VAL A 193 14.37 -11.16 2.28
C VAL A 193 15.19 -10.01 1.71
N ARG A 194 15.98 -10.26 0.64
CA ARG A 194 16.76 -9.20 -0.01
C ARG A 194 15.86 -8.13 -0.62
N VAL A 195 14.77 -8.51 -1.27
CA VAL A 195 13.84 -7.55 -1.91
C VAL A 195 13.13 -6.71 -0.85
N CYS A 196 12.59 -7.33 0.20
CA CYS A 196 11.98 -6.63 1.33
C CYS A 196 12.96 -5.68 2.02
N ALA A 197 14.23 -6.07 2.18
CA ALA A 197 15.27 -5.20 2.70
C ALA A 197 15.52 -4.00 1.79
N ALA A 198 15.66 -4.25 0.48
CA ALA A 198 15.95 -3.24 -0.53
C ALA A 198 14.81 -2.22 -0.70
N LEU A 199 13.56 -2.59 -0.43
CA LEU A 199 12.42 -1.68 -0.49
C LEU A 199 12.40 -0.65 0.65
N ALA A 200 13.17 -0.84 1.72
CA ALA A 200 13.20 0.10 2.83
C ALA A 200 13.76 1.49 2.40
N PRO A 201 13.14 2.60 2.83
CA PRO A 201 13.61 3.95 2.48
C PRO A 201 15.03 4.26 2.96
N CYS A 202 15.47 3.70 4.09
CA CYS A 202 16.79 3.96 4.68
C CYS A 202 17.97 3.47 3.82
N VAL A 203 17.73 2.54 2.89
CA VAL A 203 18.74 2.01 1.97
C VAL A 203 18.49 2.45 0.52
N ALA A 204 17.65 3.47 0.29
CA ALA A 204 17.29 3.92 -1.06
C ALA A 204 18.51 4.37 -1.89
N ASP A 205 19.50 4.98 -1.24
CA ASP A 205 20.76 5.44 -1.89
C ASP A 205 21.80 4.31 -2.01
N HIS A 206 21.51 3.10 -1.53
CA HIS A 206 22.43 1.97 -1.57
C HIS A 206 22.40 1.30 -2.95
N ALA A 207 23.50 1.34 -3.70
CA ALA A 207 23.58 0.76 -5.05
C ALA A 207 23.13 -0.72 -5.14
N THR A 208 23.51 -1.55 -4.15
CA THR A 208 23.00 -2.93 -4.04
C THR A 208 21.47 -3.00 -3.88
N ALA A 209 20.85 -2.14 -3.08
CA ALA A 209 19.40 -2.13 -2.93
C ALA A 209 18.71 -1.78 -4.26
N THR A 210 19.19 -0.76 -4.97
CA THR A 210 18.67 -0.39 -6.31
C THR A 210 18.79 -1.55 -7.29
N ARG A 211 19.96 -2.21 -7.36
CA ARG A 211 20.14 -3.40 -8.21
C ARG A 211 19.20 -4.54 -7.84
N THR A 212 18.97 -4.78 -6.54
CA THR A 212 18.04 -5.81 -6.07
C THR A 212 16.61 -5.52 -6.50
N VAL A 213 16.14 -4.27 -6.37
CA VAL A 213 14.78 -3.89 -6.83
C VAL A 213 14.63 -4.06 -8.35
N ILE A 214 15.62 -3.64 -9.14
CA ILE A 214 15.59 -3.77 -10.60
C ILE A 214 15.63 -5.26 -11.03
N ALA A 215 16.42 -6.09 -10.34
CA ALA A 215 16.42 -7.53 -10.57
C ALA A 215 15.04 -8.15 -10.26
N ALA A 216 14.42 -7.76 -9.13
CA ALA A 216 13.08 -8.22 -8.78
C ALA A 216 12.02 -7.79 -9.81
N LEU A 217 12.16 -6.62 -10.43
CA LEU A 217 11.30 -6.22 -11.56
C LEU A 217 11.47 -7.10 -12.79
N SER A 218 12.68 -7.62 -13.05
CA SER A 218 12.92 -8.55 -14.16
C SER A 218 12.22 -9.89 -13.92
N ASP A 219 12.21 -10.31 -12.66
CA ASP A 219 11.69 -11.61 -12.21
C ASP A 219 10.28 -11.50 -11.60
N TYR A 220 9.53 -10.42 -11.86
CA TYR A 220 8.31 -10.12 -11.09
C TYR A 220 7.22 -11.20 -11.16
N GLY A 221 7.26 -12.09 -12.16
CA GLY A 221 6.38 -13.26 -12.26
C GLY A 221 6.73 -14.41 -11.30
N ALA A 222 7.90 -14.37 -10.66
CA ALA A 222 8.38 -15.34 -9.68
C ALA A 222 8.25 -14.84 -8.22
N ALA A 223 7.86 -13.57 -8.03
CA ALA A 223 7.72 -12.96 -6.71
C ALA A 223 6.52 -13.53 -5.94
N ASP A 224 6.66 -13.69 -4.62
CA ASP A 224 5.53 -13.96 -3.75
C ASP A 224 4.73 -12.66 -3.51
N PRO A 225 3.48 -12.56 -4.01
CA PRO A 225 2.68 -11.33 -3.89
C PRO A 225 2.31 -11.01 -2.43
N ARG A 226 2.61 -11.89 -1.47
CA ARG A 226 2.35 -11.68 -0.03
C ARG A 226 3.29 -10.67 0.64
N HIS A 227 4.42 -10.33 0.03
CA HIS A 227 5.47 -9.51 0.64
C HIS A 227 5.60 -8.11 0.05
N TYR A 228 5.44 -7.98 -1.25
CA TYR A 228 5.53 -6.73 -1.98
C TYR A 228 4.77 -6.83 -3.31
N THR A 229 4.33 -5.69 -3.82
CA THR A 229 3.57 -5.57 -5.06
C THR A 229 4.45 -5.10 -6.21
N LEU A 230 4.02 -5.37 -7.45
CA LEU A 230 4.67 -4.82 -8.65
C LEU A 230 4.70 -3.29 -8.61
N SER A 231 3.63 -2.66 -8.15
CA SER A 231 3.53 -1.20 -8.02
C SER A 231 4.63 -0.62 -7.13
N GLU A 232 4.93 -1.28 -6.01
CA GLU A 232 6.00 -0.85 -5.10
C GLU A 232 7.39 -1.01 -5.71
N LEU A 233 7.64 -2.12 -6.42
CA LEU A 233 8.90 -2.33 -7.14
C LEU A 233 9.10 -1.27 -8.23
N VAL A 234 8.05 -0.97 -9.01
CA VAL A 234 8.08 0.06 -10.06
C VAL A 234 8.35 1.43 -9.46
N ALA A 235 7.62 1.81 -8.41
CA ALA A 235 7.81 3.08 -7.73
C ALA A 235 9.25 3.22 -7.16
N ALA A 236 9.75 2.18 -6.49
CA ALA A 236 11.10 2.17 -5.94
C ALA A 236 12.18 2.23 -7.03
N ALA A 237 12.02 1.51 -8.14
CA ALA A 237 12.98 1.52 -9.24
C ALA A 237 13.02 2.87 -9.96
N LEU A 238 11.85 3.44 -10.28
CA LEU A 238 11.74 4.75 -10.93
C LEU A 238 12.31 5.88 -10.07
N ALA A 239 12.13 5.81 -8.74
CA ALA A 239 12.66 6.82 -7.83
C ALA A 239 14.20 6.78 -7.69
N ARG A 240 14.84 5.65 -8.04
CA ARG A 240 16.26 5.38 -7.73
C ARG A 240 17.14 5.18 -8.96
N ALA A 241 16.55 4.87 -10.11
CA ALA A 241 17.31 4.69 -11.35
C ALA A 241 17.75 6.06 -11.89
N GLU A 242 19.07 6.25 -12.01
CA GLU A 242 19.65 7.46 -12.61
C GLU A 242 19.39 7.55 -14.13
N ASP A 243 19.20 6.39 -14.78
CA ASP A 243 18.91 6.25 -16.20
C ASP A 243 17.82 5.19 -16.42
N PHE A 244 16.85 5.51 -17.29
CA PHE A 244 15.77 4.61 -17.67
C PHE A 244 16.29 3.37 -18.43
N GLU A 245 17.49 3.43 -19.03
CA GLU A 245 18.11 2.27 -19.69
C GLU A 245 18.24 1.04 -18.75
N LEU A 246 18.44 1.26 -17.45
CA LEU A 246 18.47 0.19 -16.45
C LEU A 246 17.11 -0.50 -16.27
N LEU A 247 16.02 0.18 -16.62
CA LEU A 247 14.64 -0.29 -16.47
C LEU A 247 14.05 -0.76 -17.79
N ALA A 248 14.69 -0.50 -18.94
CA ALA A 248 14.14 -0.74 -20.27
C ALA A 248 13.71 -2.20 -20.47
N GLY A 249 14.55 -3.16 -20.06
CA GLY A 249 14.25 -4.60 -20.14
C GLY A 249 12.99 -4.99 -19.35
N PRO A 250 12.96 -4.78 -18.02
CA PRO A 250 11.78 -5.02 -17.20
C PRO A 250 10.54 -4.28 -17.69
N ALA A 251 10.67 -3.00 -18.03
CA ALA A 251 9.56 -2.16 -18.48
C ALA A 251 8.90 -2.71 -19.74
N ARG A 252 9.70 -3.16 -20.71
CA ARG A 252 9.21 -3.81 -21.93
C ARG A 252 8.40 -5.06 -21.62
N THR A 253 8.88 -5.90 -20.69
CA THR A 253 8.19 -7.13 -20.29
C THR A 253 6.88 -6.83 -19.55
N ILE A 254 6.88 -5.86 -18.64
CA ILE A 254 5.70 -5.44 -17.89
C ILE A 254 4.64 -4.87 -18.84
N ILE A 255 5.00 -3.89 -19.67
CA ILE A 255 4.07 -3.25 -20.62
C ILE A 255 3.46 -4.27 -21.59
N ARG A 256 4.25 -5.25 -22.05
CA ARG A 256 3.78 -6.28 -22.99
C ARG A 256 2.69 -7.20 -22.41
N HIS A 257 2.71 -7.44 -21.11
CA HIS A 257 1.78 -8.37 -20.44
C HIS A 257 0.80 -7.68 -19.50
N ALA A 258 0.88 -6.36 -19.37
CA ALA A 258 0.01 -5.57 -18.53
C ALA A 258 -1.46 -5.74 -18.91
N ASP A 259 -2.32 -5.67 -17.91
CA ASP A 259 -3.75 -5.46 -18.14
C ASP A 259 -4.03 -3.96 -18.33
N TRP A 260 -5.27 -3.60 -18.66
CA TRP A 260 -5.70 -2.20 -18.73
C TRP A 260 -5.65 -1.51 -17.35
N THR A 261 -5.69 -2.28 -16.26
CA THR A 261 -5.49 -1.80 -14.89
C THR A 261 -4.02 -1.47 -14.62
N GLY A 262 -3.74 -0.66 -13.59
CA GLY A 262 -2.36 -0.29 -13.21
C GLY A 262 -1.72 0.82 -14.08
N PHE A 263 -2.54 1.59 -14.80
CA PHE A 263 -2.10 2.75 -15.59
C PHE A 263 -1.45 3.86 -14.75
N ASP A 264 -1.74 3.92 -13.45
CA ASP A 264 -1.21 4.91 -12.50
C ASP A 264 -0.05 4.39 -11.65
N THR A 265 0.15 3.07 -11.60
CA THR A 265 0.99 2.42 -10.58
C THR A 265 1.99 1.41 -11.12
N THR A 266 1.79 0.84 -12.33
CA THR A 266 2.69 -0.19 -12.89
C THR A 266 3.19 0.18 -14.29
N TRP A 267 2.49 -0.20 -15.35
CA TRP A 267 2.95 -0.02 -16.73
C TRP A 267 2.94 1.45 -17.18
N GLY A 268 1.98 2.24 -16.71
CA GLY A 268 1.86 3.64 -17.14
C GLY A 268 3.00 4.53 -16.64
N PRO A 269 3.40 4.47 -15.35
CA PRO A 269 4.60 5.16 -14.86
C PRO A 269 5.87 4.80 -15.63
N LEU A 270 6.04 3.53 -16.02
CA LEU A 270 7.19 3.08 -16.82
C LEU A 270 7.17 3.66 -18.24
N LEU A 271 6.01 3.72 -18.88
CA LEU A 271 5.86 4.38 -20.19
C LEU A 271 6.16 5.88 -20.08
N LEU A 272 5.64 6.55 -19.06
CA LEU A 272 5.89 7.97 -18.82
C LEU A 272 7.36 8.26 -18.52
N ALA A 273 8.07 7.33 -17.87
CA ALA A 273 9.51 7.47 -17.63
C ALA A 273 10.34 7.30 -18.92
N ALA A 274 9.95 6.39 -19.82
CA ALA A 274 10.57 6.26 -21.15
C ALA A 274 10.34 7.51 -22.02
N PHE A 275 9.18 8.16 -21.84
CA PHE A 275 8.78 9.40 -22.51
C PHE A 275 8.73 10.57 -21.51
N ASN A 276 9.80 10.73 -20.72
CA ASN A 276 9.90 11.79 -19.70
C ASN A 276 9.82 13.20 -20.30
N THR A 277 10.17 13.32 -21.58
CA THR A 277 9.84 14.44 -22.46
C THR A 277 8.75 13.96 -23.41
N PRO A 278 7.59 14.65 -23.49
CA PRO A 278 6.53 14.27 -24.41
C PRO A 278 7.04 14.14 -25.85
N TYR A 279 6.59 13.10 -26.54
CA TYR A 279 6.92 12.87 -27.94
C TYR A 279 6.52 14.07 -28.81
N ASP A 280 7.44 14.46 -29.69
CA ASP A 280 7.26 15.47 -30.74
C ASP A 280 7.49 14.75 -32.08
N ASP A 281 6.59 14.96 -33.05
CA ASP A 281 6.65 14.32 -34.37
C ASP A 281 7.88 14.70 -35.19
N ARG A 282 8.62 15.74 -34.76
CA ARG A 282 9.89 16.19 -35.34
C ARG A 282 11.11 15.50 -34.74
N ALA A 283 10.97 14.81 -33.60
CA ALA A 283 12.07 14.18 -32.90
C ALA A 283 12.15 12.68 -33.22
N GLU A 284 13.36 12.18 -33.46
CA GLU A 284 13.58 10.74 -33.60
C GLU A 284 13.51 10.05 -32.23
N LEU A 285 12.85 8.89 -32.19
CA LEU A 285 12.81 8.06 -30.98
C LEU A 285 14.16 7.39 -30.74
N SER A 286 14.59 7.37 -29.47
CA SER A 286 15.68 6.50 -29.04
C SER A 286 15.35 5.02 -29.27
N ALA A 287 16.36 4.15 -29.29
CA ALA A 287 16.14 2.70 -29.40
C ALA A 287 15.22 2.18 -28.28
N THR A 288 15.42 2.66 -27.06
CA THR A 288 14.61 2.31 -25.89
C THR A 288 13.17 2.81 -26.01
N GLN A 289 12.96 4.04 -26.46
CA GLN A 289 11.61 4.55 -26.70
C GLN A 289 10.87 3.74 -27.77
N ARG A 290 11.56 3.34 -28.85
CA ARG A 290 11.00 2.46 -29.88
C ARG A 290 10.62 1.10 -29.31
N ASP A 291 11.50 0.47 -28.54
CA ASP A 291 11.26 -0.84 -27.93
C ASP A 291 10.06 -0.82 -26.95
N ILE A 292 9.98 0.22 -26.12
CA ILE A 292 8.87 0.41 -25.17
C ILE A 292 7.56 0.64 -25.90
N LEU A 293 7.55 1.52 -26.92
CA LEU A 293 6.36 1.78 -27.72
C LEU A 293 5.91 0.53 -28.50
N ALA A 294 6.86 -0.22 -29.06
CA ALA A 294 6.58 -1.49 -29.73
C ALA A 294 5.98 -2.53 -28.78
N ALA A 295 6.43 -2.59 -27.52
CA ALA A 295 5.79 -3.45 -26.51
C ALA A 295 4.36 -3.03 -26.18
N ALA A 296 4.08 -1.72 -26.08
CA ALA A 296 2.72 -1.22 -25.88
C ALA A 296 1.81 -1.52 -27.09
N VAL A 297 2.33 -1.37 -28.31
CA VAL A 297 1.63 -1.71 -29.56
C VAL A 297 1.34 -3.21 -29.64
N ALA A 298 2.24 -4.06 -29.16
CA ALA A 298 2.04 -5.51 -29.14
C ALA A 298 0.98 -5.97 -28.13
N ASN A 299 0.63 -5.14 -27.14
CA ASN A 299 -0.37 -5.45 -26.12
C ASN A 299 -1.74 -4.84 -26.44
N ASP A 300 -2.64 -5.66 -26.99
CA ASP A 300 -4.00 -5.26 -27.38
C ASP A 300 -4.84 -4.72 -26.21
N ARG A 301 -4.57 -5.15 -24.97
CA ARG A 301 -5.36 -4.79 -23.78
C ARG A 301 -5.22 -3.32 -23.39
N LEU A 302 -4.08 -2.69 -23.71
CA LEU A 302 -3.84 -1.27 -23.40
C LEU A 302 -4.69 -0.31 -24.23
N TRP A 303 -5.34 -0.81 -25.28
CA TRP A 303 -6.09 -0.01 -26.26
C TRP A 303 -7.61 -0.12 -26.09
N ASP A 304 -8.12 -0.75 -25.01
CA ASP A 304 -9.56 -0.82 -24.77
C ASP A 304 -10.12 0.57 -24.43
N ARG A 305 -10.94 1.10 -25.34
CA ARG A 305 -11.56 2.43 -25.23
C ARG A 305 -12.58 2.57 -24.10
N ARG A 306 -12.97 1.47 -23.46
CA ARG A 306 -13.81 1.50 -22.25
C ARG A 306 -13.04 1.98 -21.02
N SER A 307 -11.70 1.96 -21.05
CA SER A 307 -10.83 2.51 -20.03
C SER A 307 -10.40 3.94 -20.42
N GLY A 308 -11.00 4.94 -19.78
CA GLY A 308 -10.62 6.36 -20.00
C GLY A 308 -9.19 6.69 -19.52
N ASP A 309 -8.61 5.82 -18.70
CA ASP A 309 -7.39 6.10 -17.96
C ASP A 309 -6.11 5.79 -18.77
N SER A 310 -6.13 4.77 -19.64
CA SER A 310 -5.01 4.50 -20.54
C SER A 310 -4.76 5.69 -21.48
N LEU A 311 -5.82 6.33 -21.99
CA LEU A 311 -5.74 7.54 -22.81
C LEU A 311 -4.94 8.66 -22.13
N LEU A 312 -5.10 8.82 -20.81
CA LEU A 312 -4.39 9.87 -20.06
C LEU A 312 -2.88 9.62 -20.05
N VAL A 313 -2.45 8.37 -19.93
CA VAL A 313 -1.02 8.00 -19.96
C VAL A 313 -0.40 8.36 -21.31
N PHE A 314 -1.01 7.92 -22.43
CA PHE A 314 -0.50 8.21 -23.77
C PHE A 314 -0.48 9.71 -24.07
N ARG A 315 -1.55 10.44 -23.69
CA ARG A 315 -1.61 11.89 -23.85
C ARG A 315 -0.47 12.60 -23.10
N ARG A 316 -0.19 12.20 -21.86
CA ARG A 316 0.91 12.77 -21.06
C ARG A 316 2.29 12.48 -21.66
N ALA A 317 2.44 11.33 -22.32
CA ALA A 317 3.65 10.96 -23.06
C ALA A 317 3.78 11.66 -24.43
N GLY A 318 2.80 12.49 -24.85
CA GLY A 318 2.77 13.10 -26.19
C GLY A 318 2.41 12.13 -27.31
N LEU A 319 1.98 10.91 -26.99
CA LEU A 319 1.67 9.87 -27.96
C LEU A 319 0.17 9.83 -28.30
N PRO A 320 -0.21 9.48 -29.54
CA PRO A 320 -1.60 9.28 -29.89
C PRO A 320 -2.16 8.02 -29.20
N PHE A 321 -3.40 8.08 -28.71
CA PHE A 321 -4.11 6.86 -28.28
C PHE A 321 -4.75 6.14 -29.47
N ASP A 322 -3.91 5.77 -30.43
CA ASP A 322 -4.25 4.99 -31.61
C ASP A 322 -3.14 3.97 -31.90
N ARG A 323 -3.49 2.69 -31.84
CA ARG A 323 -2.52 1.59 -31.94
C ARG A 323 -1.76 1.60 -33.27
N ALA A 324 -2.44 1.89 -34.38
CA ALA A 324 -1.82 1.90 -35.70
C ALA A 324 -0.91 3.12 -35.90
N ALA A 325 -1.27 4.27 -35.31
CA ALA A 325 -0.40 5.45 -35.27
C ALA A 325 0.86 5.19 -34.45
N CYS A 326 0.73 4.61 -33.26
CA CYS A 326 1.88 4.24 -32.43
C CYS A 326 2.76 3.17 -33.10
N ALA A 327 2.18 2.21 -33.83
CA ALA A 327 2.96 1.26 -34.63
C ALA A 327 3.83 1.95 -35.68
N ARG A 328 3.29 2.96 -36.38
CA ARG A 328 4.08 3.74 -37.37
C ARG A 328 5.18 4.58 -36.71
N ILE A 329 4.93 5.12 -35.52
CA ILE A 329 5.91 5.89 -34.76
C ILE A 329 7.05 4.99 -34.25
N ALA A 330 6.75 3.75 -33.83
CA ALA A 330 7.75 2.81 -33.34
C ALA A 330 8.71 2.30 -34.44
N GLY A 331 8.24 2.27 -35.69
CA GLY A 331 8.96 1.70 -36.84
C GLY A 331 8.75 0.20 -36.97
#